data_AF-A0A7Y5RPX7-F1
#
_entry.id   AF-A0A7Y5RPX7-F1
#
_cell.length_a   1.000
_cell.length_b   1.000
_cell.length_c   1.000
_cell.angle_alpha   90.00
_cell.angle_beta   90.00
_cell.angle_gamma   90.00
#
_symmetry.space_group_name_H-M   'P 1'
#
loop_
_entity.id
_entity.type
_entity.pdbx_description
1 polymer ?
#
loop_
_entity_poly.entity_id
_entity_poly.type
_entity_poly.pdbx_seq_one_letter_code
_entity_poly.pdbx_strand_id
1 'polypeptide(L)'
;MAAIDQTVVEQVKAARAGVALWRADDLALVRIHGPDAAAYLHNMLTANVKALAVGQGAYTLKTSARGMPEAAGLLYRVAEHAFWLLVERDQAKTTVEILEKLHITENLTIEDVSASWATIAIQGKDAAQLLATRANHDVTSLQALRPHQVVPSTLAGQSVTIARESLTGDTGFFVVARNNDAPTIFEALCDAGKKFGVIEPSAQAREALRIEAGLPRYGRDILPNAVASELGINHEAFSYDKGCYIGQEILARIHTKAEVPFRLMGVCFAENASIPPSGTTLDAPDSKGAAVVTSAAYSPTLGRPIAIARVKRGYQTQGVKLANGAEVVELPLYVPAPSDKRSDLYDRAITLFAQDRGAEALALLEQELAANPANIDALEALGVIHDRAGRHKEAIVAMKRIVERDPKHLMANVNLSLYHMKLGDKATAEDYQAKATRISMERRMAEARAQGKTPTAEDDAQRAAKLEARLDKFKAIIEMDPKDVLGHFGAGKACIDLKRFREAAGHFEKVVELQRDYSVAWANLGAAYAALGETDKARKVFEEGIAVAGAKGDLMPKRDMEHRLSRLT
;
A
#
# COMPACT_ATOMS: atom_id res chain seq x y z
N MET A 1 32.69 -11.51 -13.65
CA MET A 1 31.50 -11.85 -12.84
C MET A 1 31.99 -12.21 -11.45
N ALA A 2 31.52 -11.55 -10.39
CA ALA A 2 31.72 -12.11 -9.05
C ALA A 2 31.00 -13.46 -9.03
N ALA A 3 31.71 -14.54 -8.69
CA ALA A 3 31.10 -15.86 -8.61
C ALA A 3 29.98 -15.81 -7.56
N ILE A 4 28.83 -16.43 -7.86
CA ILE A 4 27.77 -16.61 -6.87
C ILE A 4 28.35 -17.46 -5.74
N ASP A 5 28.37 -16.93 -4.53
CA ASP A 5 28.86 -17.66 -3.37
C ASP A 5 27.88 -18.78 -3.03
N GLN A 6 28.30 -20.02 -3.27
CA GLN A 6 27.48 -21.20 -3.05
C GLN A 6 27.09 -21.37 -1.58
N THR A 7 27.92 -20.88 -0.66
CA THR A 7 27.62 -20.87 0.78
C THR A 7 26.39 -20.01 1.07
N VAL A 8 26.29 -18.85 0.44
CA VAL A 8 25.13 -17.95 0.58
C VAL A 8 23.87 -18.62 0.02
N VAL A 9 24.00 -19.33 -1.11
CA VAL A 9 22.89 -20.08 -1.72
C VAL A 9 22.35 -21.14 -0.75
N GLU A 10 23.24 -21.92 -0.14
CA GLU A 10 22.87 -22.96 0.83
C GLU A 10 22.24 -22.37 2.09
N GLN A 11 22.80 -21.28 2.62
CA GLN A 11 22.27 -20.60 3.81
C GLN A 11 20.87 -20.02 3.58
N VAL A 12 20.62 -19.34 2.46
CA VAL A 12 19.27 -18.82 2.16
C VAL A 12 18.27 -19.97 2.03
N LYS A 13 18.63 -21.05 1.32
CA LYS A 13 17.74 -22.22 1.18
C LYS A 13 17.45 -22.88 2.53
N ALA A 14 18.46 -23.02 3.39
CA ALA A 14 18.28 -23.57 4.74
C ALA A 14 17.39 -22.67 5.61
N ALA A 15 17.57 -21.35 5.57
CA ALA A 15 16.71 -20.39 6.29
C ALA A 15 15.24 -20.52 5.86
N ARG A 16 14.97 -20.60 4.55
CA ARG A 16 13.63 -20.80 3.98
C ARG A 16 13.03 -22.15 4.36
N ALA A 17 13.85 -23.19 4.38
CA ALA A 17 13.44 -24.56 4.63
C ALA A 17 13.21 -24.89 6.12
N GLY A 18 13.65 -24.04 7.05
CA GLY A 18 13.56 -24.29 8.49
C GLY A 18 13.53 -23.00 9.30
N VAL A 19 14.58 -22.77 10.07
CA VAL A 19 14.73 -21.58 10.93
C VAL A 19 16.15 -21.03 10.87
N ALA A 20 16.26 -19.71 10.75
CA ALA A 20 17.48 -18.95 10.88
C ALA A 20 17.45 -18.13 12.17
N LEU A 21 18.59 -18.03 12.83
CA LEU A 21 18.73 -17.33 14.09
C LEU A 21 20.04 -16.53 14.09
N TRP A 22 19.98 -15.25 14.48
CA TRP A 22 21.17 -14.40 14.59
C TRP A 22 20.92 -13.23 15.55
N ARG A 23 21.99 -12.60 16.04
CA ARG A 23 21.89 -11.32 16.74
C ARG A 23 21.69 -10.20 15.73
N ALA A 24 20.60 -9.46 15.86
CA ALA A 24 20.30 -8.29 15.03
C ALA A 24 21.05 -7.06 15.56
N ASP A 25 22.38 -7.16 15.60
CA ASP A 25 23.26 -6.09 16.09
C ASP A 25 23.29 -4.88 15.13
N ASP A 26 22.70 -4.98 13.94
CA ASP A 26 22.44 -3.86 13.02
C ASP A 26 21.27 -2.96 13.48
N LEU A 27 20.48 -3.42 14.45
CA LEU A 27 19.39 -2.64 15.04
C LEU A 27 19.81 -2.02 16.39
N ALA A 28 19.21 -0.87 16.69
CA ALA A 28 19.35 -0.11 17.91
C ALA A 28 17.98 0.12 18.56
N LEU A 29 17.96 0.22 19.88
CA LEU A 29 16.75 0.41 20.66
C LEU A 29 16.77 1.78 21.34
N VAL A 30 15.87 2.66 20.91
CA VAL A 30 15.58 3.92 21.60
C VAL A 30 14.39 3.70 22.52
N ARG A 31 14.57 3.95 23.82
CA ARG A 31 13.51 3.88 24.82
C ARG A 31 12.92 5.26 25.04
N ILE A 32 11.60 5.36 24.98
CA ILE A 32 10.85 6.58 25.29
C ILE A 32 9.90 6.28 26.43
N HIS A 33 10.02 7.00 27.55
CA HIS A 33 9.24 6.71 28.74
C HIS A 33 8.75 7.99 29.41
N GLY A 34 7.47 8.02 29.80
CA GLY A 34 6.88 9.10 30.56
C GLY A 34 5.39 9.29 30.29
N PRO A 35 4.66 9.97 31.18
CA PRO A 35 3.22 10.18 31.04
C PRO A 35 2.83 10.85 29.71
N ASP A 36 3.66 11.74 29.19
CA ASP A 36 3.38 12.48 27.95
C ASP A 36 3.88 11.78 26.68
N ALA A 37 4.57 10.65 26.80
CA ALA A 37 5.22 9.96 25.68
C ALA A 37 4.26 9.65 24.53
N ALA A 38 3.06 9.16 24.84
CA ALA A 38 2.06 8.82 23.82
C ALA A 38 1.62 10.07 23.02
N ALA A 39 1.35 11.19 23.71
CA ALA A 39 0.91 12.43 23.08
C ALA A 39 2.03 13.07 22.26
N TYR A 40 3.25 13.11 22.82
CA TYR A 40 4.44 13.62 22.16
C TYR A 40 4.76 12.83 20.88
N LEU A 41 4.91 11.51 20.97
CA LEU A 41 5.24 10.65 19.82
C LEU A 41 4.13 10.69 18.75
N HIS A 42 2.87 10.84 19.17
CA HIS A 42 1.75 11.01 18.23
C HIS A 42 1.89 12.25 17.35
N ASN A 43 2.51 13.31 17.83
CA ASN A 43 2.72 14.54 17.06
C ASN A 43 4.05 14.50 16.26
N MET A 44 4.99 13.64 16.65
CA MET A 44 6.32 13.57 16.02
C MET A 44 6.42 12.53 14.89
N LEU A 45 5.70 11.42 15.04
CA LEU A 45 5.83 10.26 14.16
C LEU A 45 4.68 10.18 13.16
N THR A 46 4.80 9.38 12.10
CA THR A 46 3.74 9.22 11.08
C THR A 46 2.62 8.28 11.50
N ALA A 47 2.88 7.27 12.33
CA ALA A 47 1.91 6.28 12.77
C ALA A 47 0.92 6.82 13.83
N ASN A 48 -0.27 6.22 13.94
CA ASN A 48 -1.28 6.59 14.95
C ASN A 48 -0.93 6.05 16.34
N VAL A 49 0.00 6.71 17.03
CA VAL A 49 0.52 6.24 18.33
C VAL A 49 -0.54 6.13 19.42
N LYS A 50 -1.58 6.98 19.41
CA LYS A 50 -2.63 6.97 20.44
C LYS A 50 -3.60 5.80 20.27
N ALA A 51 -3.71 5.26 19.05
CA ALA A 51 -4.50 4.06 18.77
C ALA A 51 -3.78 2.77 19.18
N LEU A 52 -2.47 2.81 19.46
CA LEU A 52 -1.72 1.64 19.92
C LEU A 52 -2.08 1.31 21.36
N ALA A 53 -2.68 0.14 21.58
CA ALA A 53 -2.79 -0.47 22.89
C ALA A 53 -1.42 -0.99 23.36
N VAL A 54 -1.28 -1.26 24.65
CA VAL A 54 -0.10 -1.97 25.18
C VAL A 54 0.00 -3.33 24.50
N GLY A 55 1.20 -3.70 24.05
CA GLY A 55 1.44 -4.91 23.27
C GLY A 55 1.29 -4.72 21.76
N GLN A 56 0.99 -3.52 21.28
CA GLN A 56 0.91 -3.21 19.84
C GLN A 56 2.04 -2.30 19.39
N GLY A 57 2.30 -2.35 18.09
CA GLY A 57 3.28 -1.51 17.43
C GLY A 57 2.88 -1.17 16.01
N ALA A 58 3.72 -0.37 15.37
CA ALA A 58 3.59 0.02 13.98
C ALA A 58 4.95 0.42 13.41
N TYR A 59 5.14 0.17 12.11
CA TYR A 59 6.21 0.83 11.38
C TYR A 59 5.90 2.33 11.25
N THR A 60 6.90 3.17 11.48
CA THR A 60 6.71 4.61 11.54
C THR A 60 7.96 5.37 11.13
N LEU A 61 7.74 6.59 10.67
CA LEU A 61 8.80 7.53 10.34
C LEU A 61 8.71 8.75 11.25
N LYS A 62 9.85 9.39 11.46
CA LYS A 62 9.93 10.81 11.81
C LYS A 62 10.23 11.55 10.50
N THR A 63 9.39 12.49 10.11
CA THR A 63 9.61 13.32 8.91
C THR A 63 9.95 14.78 9.22
N SER A 64 10.67 15.41 8.29
CA SER A 64 10.87 16.87 8.26
C SER A 64 9.58 17.59 7.83
N ALA A 65 9.53 18.92 7.97
CA ALA A 65 8.41 19.72 7.49
C ALA A 65 8.19 19.60 5.96
N ARG A 66 9.20 19.15 5.21
CA ARG A 66 9.13 18.88 3.77
C ARG A 66 8.67 17.44 3.45
N GLY A 67 8.34 16.63 4.45
CA GLY A 67 7.92 15.24 4.29
C GLY A 67 9.07 14.27 3.97
N MET A 68 10.33 14.67 4.20
CA MET A 68 11.49 13.79 4.02
C MET A 68 11.74 12.97 5.29
N PRO A 69 12.15 11.69 5.22
CA PRO A 69 12.41 10.86 6.38
C PRO A 69 13.68 11.34 7.09
N GLU A 70 13.59 11.54 8.40
CA GLU A 70 14.72 11.87 9.27
C GLU A 70 15.04 10.72 10.25
N ALA A 71 14.06 9.84 10.47
CA ALA A 71 14.23 8.53 11.09
C ALA A 71 13.14 7.58 10.59
N ALA A 72 13.40 6.27 10.62
CA ALA A 72 12.43 5.23 10.28
C ALA A 72 12.66 3.98 11.12
N GLY A 73 11.60 3.38 11.65
CA GLY A 73 11.72 2.22 12.52
C GLY A 73 10.39 1.64 12.98
N LEU A 74 10.48 0.66 13.87
CA LEU A 74 9.36 -0.04 14.48
C LEU A 74 9.10 0.54 15.87
N LEU A 75 7.91 1.10 16.08
CA LEU A 75 7.48 1.60 17.38
C LEU A 75 6.62 0.54 18.08
N TYR A 76 6.92 0.24 19.34
CA TYR A 76 6.10 -0.63 20.19
C TYR A 76 5.67 0.10 21.45
N ARG A 77 4.41 -0.04 21.85
CA ARG A 77 3.92 0.37 23.17
C ARG A 77 4.04 -0.82 24.12
N VAL A 78 5.10 -0.86 24.91
CA VAL A 78 5.42 -2.01 25.79
C VAL A 78 4.79 -1.89 27.17
N ALA A 79 4.44 -0.67 27.60
CA ALA A 79 3.61 -0.42 28.79
C ALA A 79 2.80 0.88 28.59
N GLU A 80 1.97 1.23 29.56
CA GLU A 80 1.08 2.42 29.47
C GLU A 80 1.84 3.69 29.08
N HIS A 81 3.00 3.91 29.68
CA HIS A 81 3.87 5.08 29.48
C HIS A 81 5.26 4.71 28.95
N ALA A 82 5.43 3.51 28.39
CA ALA A 82 6.73 3.04 27.90
C ALA A 82 6.63 2.59 26.44
N PHE A 83 7.50 3.17 25.61
CA PHE A 83 7.60 2.91 24.19
C PHE A 83 9.03 2.54 23.81
N TRP A 84 9.13 1.66 22.83
CA TRP A 84 10.39 1.23 22.22
C TRP A 84 10.36 1.59 20.75
N LEU A 85 11.37 2.31 20.29
CA LEU A 85 11.57 2.63 18.88
C LEU A 85 12.83 1.90 18.41
N LEU A 86 12.63 0.84 17.64
CA LEU A 86 13.70 0.04 17.06
C LEU A 86 14.07 0.60 15.69
N VAL A 87 15.32 0.99 15.52
CA VAL A 87 15.83 1.68 14.33
C VAL A 87 17.13 1.04 13.84
N GLU A 88 17.57 1.36 12.62
CA GLU A 88 18.93 1.04 12.18
C GLU A 88 19.95 1.64 13.17
N ARG A 89 21.02 0.91 13.49
CA ARG A 89 21.99 1.34 14.51
C ARG A 89 22.60 2.70 14.20
N ASP A 90 22.92 2.95 12.93
CA ASP A 90 23.58 4.18 12.50
C ASP A 90 22.70 5.43 12.62
N GLN A 91 21.37 5.30 12.71
CA GLN A 91 20.45 6.44 12.92
C GLN A 91 20.08 6.66 14.39
N ALA A 92 20.44 5.78 15.33
CA ALA A 92 19.95 5.84 16.71
C ALA A 92 20.28 7.17 17.40
N LYS A 93 21.54 7.59 17.35
CA LYS A 93 22.00 8.86 17.92
C LYS A 93 21.24 10.05 17.33
N THR A 94 21.19 10.15 16.01
CA THR A 94 20.48 11.24 15.31
C THR A 94 18.98 11.23 15.62
N THR A 95 18.38 10.05 15.76
CA THR A 95 16.96 9.89 16.13
C THR A 95 16.69 10.47 17.51
N VAL A 96 17.53 10.14 18.50
CA VAL A 96 17.43 10.72 19.85
C VAL A 96 17.60 12.23 19.80
N GLU A 97 18.63 12.74 19.13
CA GLU A 97 18.90 14.18 19.02
C GLU A 97 17.73 14.95 18.37
N ILE A 98 17.11 14.40 17.34
CA ILE A 98 15.96 15.02 16.66
C ILE A 98 14.74 15.09 17.59
N LEU A 99 14.45 14.00 18.31
CA LEU A 99 13.30 13.96 19.21
C LEU A 99 13.54 14.86 20.43
N GLU A 100 14.69 14.73 21.11
CA GLU A 100 15.07 15.59 22.24
C GLU A 100 15.02 17.08 21.89
N LYS A 101 15.47 17.48 20.69
CA LYS A 101 15.40 18.88 20.26
C LYS A 101 13.96 19.44 20.18
N LEU A 102 12.98 18.58 19.96
CA LEU A 102 11.57 18.94 19.83
C LEU A 102 10.78 18.73 21.13
N HIS A 103 11.43 18.16 22.14
CA HIS A 103 10.92 17.98 23.49
C HIS A 103 11.27 19.23 24.31
N ILE A 104 10.26 19.97 24.79
CA ILE A 104 10.48 21.25 25.48
C ILE A 104 9.90 21.21 26.89
N THR A 105 8.64 20.81 27.03
CA THR A 105 7.90 20.89 28.31
C THR A 105 7.29 19.55 28.73
N GLU A 106 7.28 18.57 27.84
CA GLU A 106 6.69 17.26 28.07
C GLU A 106 7.43 16.50 29.18
N ASN A 107 6.71 15.72 29.98
CA ASN A 107 7.29 14.86 30.99
C ASN A 107 7.57 13.47 30.38
N LEU A 108 8.75 13.33 29.78
CA LEU A 108 9.26 12.09 29.20
C LEU A 108 10.80 12.07 29.17
N THR A 109 11.37 10.90 28.94
CA THR A 109 12.80 10.69 28.66
C THR A 109 12.98 9.93 27.36
N ILE A 110 14.00 10.28 26.57
CA ILE A 110 14.35 9.61 25.31
C ILE A 110 15.81 9.16 25.39
N GLU A 111 16.05 7.86 25.35
CA GLU A 111 17.39 7.30 25.58
C GLU A 111 17.73 6.24 24.55
N ASP A 112 18.91 6.34 23.94
CA ASP A 112 19.51 5.21 23.23
C ASP A 112 20.00 4.19 24.27
N VAL A 113 19.31 3.06 24.36
CA VAL A 113 19.63 1.99 25.30
C VAL A 113 20.29 0.79 24.62
N SER A 114 20.82 0.97 23.40
CA SER A 114 21.39 -0.10 22.56
C SER A 114 22.61 -0.81 23.16
N ALA A 115 23.29 -0.20 24.14
CA ALA A 115 24.37 -0.86 24.88
C ALA A 115 23.85 -1.81 25.98
N SER A 116 22.64 -1.57 26.48
CA SER A 116 22.03 -2.31 27.59
C SER A 116 21.03 -3.38 27.14
N TRP A 117 20.68 -3.41 25.86
CA TRP A 117 19.69 -4.30 25.26
C TRP A 117 20.24 -4.95 24.00
N ALA A 118 19.74 -6.13 23.70
CA ALA A 118 20.05 -6.86 22.48
C ALA A 118 18.77 -7.41 21.85
N THR A 119 18.81 -7.56 20.53
CA THR A 119 17.73 -8.13 19.73
C THR A 119 18.25 -9.39 19.05
N ILE A 120 17.58 -10.52 19.27
CA ILE A 120 17.85 -11.78 18.58
C ILE A 120 16.72 -12.01 17.58
N ALA A 121 17.07 -12.15 16.30
CA ALA A 121 16.12 -12.45 15.24
C ALA A 121 16.00 -13.97 15.08
N ILE A 122 14.75 -14.45 15.01
CA ILE A 122 14.41 -15.86 14.79
C ILE A 122 13.41 -15.88 13.63
N GLN A 123 13.82 -16.40 12.49
CA GLN A 123 13.15 -16.20 11.21
C GLN A 123 12.97 -17.53 10.48
N GLY A 124 11.86 -17.71 9.76
CA GLY A 124 11.54 -18.94 9.04
C GLY A 124 10.28 -19.62 9.56
N LYS A 125 9.81 -20.63 8.82
CA LYS A 125 8.53 -21.31 9.07
C LYS A 125 8.46 -22.01 10.43
N ASP A 126 9.61 -22.44 10.96
CA ASP A 126 9.72 -23.16 12.23
C ASP A 126 10.07 -22.24 13.42
N ALA A 127 10.09 -20.92 13.21
CA ALA A 127 10.48 -19.94 14.24
C ALA A 127 9.56 -19.98 15.47
N ALA A 128 8.24 -20.13 15.29
CA ALA A 128 7.29 -20.23 16.39
C ALA A 128 7.48 -21.52 17.18
N GLN A 129 7.74 -22.64 16.49
CA GLN A 129 7.99 -23.95 17.08
C GLN A 129 9.27 -23.93 17.89
N LEU A 130 10.35 -23.31 17.38
CA LEU A 130 11.58 -23.14 18.13
C LEU A 130 11.35 -22.29 19.38
N LEU A 131 10.73 -21.12 19.25
CA LEU A 131 10.46 -20.24 20.38
C LEU A 131 9.65 -20.92 21.48
N ALA A 132 8.57 -21.62 21.12
CA ALA A 132 7.71 -22.33 22.08
C ALA A 132 8.44 -23.41 22.89
N THR A 133 9.60 -23.89 22.45
CA THR A 133 10.40 -24.86 23.25
C THR A 133 11.04 -24.25 24.48
N ARG A 134 11.25 -22.94 24.49
CA ARG A 134 11.96 -22.21 25.55
C ARG A 134 11.11 -21.10 26.17
N ALA A 135 10.15 -20.55 25.42
CA ALA A 135 9.26 -19.47 25.83
C ALA A 135 8.10 -20.01 26.68
N ASN A 136 7.52 -19.16 27.52
CA ASN A 136 6.27 -19.45 28.22
C ASN A 136 5.03 -19.15 27.34
N HIS A 137 5.12 -19.50 26.06
CA HIS A 137 4.07 -19.36 25.05
C HIS A 137 4.02 -20.63 24.21
N ASP A 138 2.83 -21.08 23.86
CA ASP A 138 2.68 -22.21 22.93
C ASP A 138 2.80 -21.75 21.46
N VAL A 139 2.88 -22.71 20.55
CA VAL A 139 3.04 -22.42 19.11
C VAL A 139 1.84 -21.64 18.57
N THR A 140 0.64 -21.95 19.02
CA THR A 140 -0.61 -21.34 18.54
C THR A 140 -0.70 -19.88 18.97
N SER A 141 -0.33 -19.55 20.20
CA SER A 141 -0.33 -18.17 20.70
C SER A 141 0.69 -17.30 19.97
N LEU A 142 1.89 -17.83 19.69
CA LEU A 142 2.92 -17.15 18.90
C LEU A 142 2.49 -16.94 17.44
N GLN A 143 1.85 -17.93 16.83
CA GLN A 143 1.32 -17.84 15.46
C GLN A 143 0.14 -16.87 15.35
N ALA A 144 -0.63 -16.70 16.43
CA ALA A 144 -1.76 -15.77 16.48
C ALA A 144 -1.33 -14.29 16.61
N LEU A 145 -0.07 -14.01 16.92
CA LEU A 145 0.44 -12.64 16.96
C LEU A 145 0.35 -12.00 15.58
N ARG A 146 -0.30 -10.83 15.54
CA ARG A 146 -0.32 -9.96 14.37
C ARG A 146 1.05 -9.29 14.19
N PRO A 147 1.42 -8.88 12.96
CA PRO A 147 2.60 -8.07 12.72
C PRO A 147 2.67 -6.88 13.69
N HIS A 148 3.88 -6.61 14.18
CA HIS A 148 4.15 -5.54 15.15
C HIS A 148 3.55 -5.72 16.54
N GLN A 149 2.95 -6.86 16.84
CA GLN A 149 2.56 -7.16 18.23
C GLN A 149 3.75 -7.63 19.05
N VAL A 150 3.74 -7.24 20.33
CA VAL A 150 4.73 -7.62 21.32
C VAL A 150 4.08 -8.27 22.52
N VAL A 151 4.72 -9.30 23.07
CA VAL A 151 4.28 -9.98 24.27
C VAL A 151 5.44 -10.17 25.24
N PRO A 152 5.22 -9.98 26.56
CA PRO A 152 6.20 -10.36 27.56
C PRO A 152 6.34 -11.88 27.60
N SER A 153 7.56 -12.36 27.85
CA SER A 153 7.87 -13.78 27.92
C SER A 153 9.05 -14.02 28.85
N THR A 154 9.32 -15.30 29.13
CA THR A 154 10.57 -15.75 29.75
C THR A 154 11.28 -16.73 28.83
N LEU A 155 12.60 -16.58 28.65
CA LEU A 155 13.46 -17.50 27.89
C LEU A 155 14.70 -17.82 28.71
N ALA A 156 15.02 -19.10 28.89
CA ALA A 156 16.16 -19.54 29.71
C ALA A 156 16.19 -18.91 31.13
N GLY A 157 15.02 -18.72 31.74
CA GLY A 157 14.87 -18.07 33.06
C GLY A 157 14.99 -16.55 33.04
N GLN A 158 15.21 -15.92 31.88
CA GLN A 158 15.39 -14.48 31.73
C GLN A 158 14.13 -13.82 31.19
N SER A 159 13.85 -12.60 31.66
CA SER A 159 12.71 -11.81 31.17
C SER A 159 13.02 -11.23 29.79
N VAL A 160 12.11 -11.44 28.84
CA VAL A 160 12.25 -10.99 27.46
C VAL A 160 10.94 -10.40 26.95
N THR A 161 11.01 -9.66 25.85
CA THR A 161 9.85 -9.30 25.05
C THR A 161 9.97 -9.93 23.67
N ILE A 162 8.95 -10.64 23.24
CA ILE A 162 8.87 -11.23 21.90
C ILE A 162 8.06 -10.28 21.02
N ALA A 163 8.61 -9.88 19.87
CA ALA A 163 7.92 -9.10 18.86
C ALA A 163 7.69 -9.93 17.59
N ARG A 164 6.51 -9.85 16.99
CA ARG A 164 6.21 -10.51 15.71
C ARG A 164 6.73 -9.66 14.55
N GLU A 165 7.98 -9.91 14.18
CA GLU A 165 8.70 -9.16 13.13
C GLU A 165 9.44 -10.07 12.16
N SER A 166 9.28 -9.78 10.87
CA SER A 166 9.98 -10.50 9.81
C SER A 166 11.09 -9.65 9.20
N LEU A 167 12.26 -10.27 9.02
CA LEU A 167 13.39 -9.73 8.24
C LEU A 167 13.61 -10.49 6.93
N THR A 168 12.80 -11.52 6.66
CA THR A 168 13.03 -12.44 5.54
C THR A 168 11.80 -12.60 4.64
N GLY A 169 10.65 -12.04 5.02
CA GLY A 169 9.37 -12.25 4.34
C GLY A 169 8.64 -13.51 4.81
N ASP A 170 9.33 -14.43 5.50
CA ASP A 170 8.70 -15.55 6.20
C ASP A 170 8.13 -15.10 7.56
N THR A 171 7.47 -16.03 8.26
CA THR A 171 7.21 -15.84 9.69
C THR A 171 8.50 -15.61 10.46
N GLY A 172 8.47 -14.70 11.43
CA GLY A 172 9.64 -14.27 12.15
C GLY A 172 9.29 -13.56 13.45
N PHE A 173 10.23 -13.58 14.36
CA PHE A 173 10.13 -12.96 15.67
C PHE A 173 11.45 -12.30 16.05
N PHE A 174 11.35 -11.24 16.84
CA PHE A 174 12.46 -10.70 17.61
C PHE A 174 12.30 -11.08 19.07
N VAL A 175 13.40 -11.46 19.70
CA VAL A 175 13.53 -11.55 21.15
C VAL A 175 14.37 -10.37 21.60
N VAL A 176 13.74 -9.44 22.32
CA VAL A 176 14.41 -8.27 22.90
C VAL A 176 14.67 -8.56 24.38
N ALA A 177 15.93 -8.51 24.77
CA ALA A 177 16.40 -8.87 26.11
C ALA A 177 17.51 -7.92 26.58
N ARG A 178 17.85 -7.96 27.87
CA ARG A 178 19.05 -7.26 28.37
C ARG A 178 20.29 -7.85 27.70
N ASN A 179 21.23 -6.99 27.34
CA ASN A 179 22.44 -7.41 26.61
C ASN A 179 23.28 -8.43 27.40
N ASN A 180 23.27 -8.36 28.74
CA ASN A 180 23.97 -9.33 29.60
C ASN A 180 23.35 -10.73 29.56
N ASP A 181 22.04 -10.83 29.31
CA ASP A 181 21.30 -12.10 29.27
C ASP A 181 21.26 -12.72 27.87
N ALA A 182 21.50 -11.89 26.85
CA ALA A 182 21.40 -12.27 25.44
C ALA A 182 22.29 -13.46 25.05
N PRO A 183 23.56 -13.59 25.50
CA PRO A 183 24.38 -14.77 25.18
C PRO A 183 23.75 -16.08 25.66
N THR A 184 23.23 -16.11 26.90
CA THR A 184 22.58 -17.29 27.48
C THR A 184 21.29 -17.65 26.73
N ILE A 185 20.49 -16.64 26.37
CA ILE A 185 19.26 -16.85 25.59
C ILE A 185 19.60 -17.39 24.19
N PHE A 186 20.61 -16.79 23.53
CA PHE A 186 21.05 -17.18 22.21
C PHE A 186 21.53 -18.64 22.17
N GLU A 187 22.40 -19.04 23.10
CA GLU A 187 22.89 -20.41 23.21
C GLU A 187 21.75 -21.41 23.46
N ALA A 188 20.82 -21.09 24.37
CA ALA A 188 19.67 -21.95 24.66
C ALA A 188 18.73 -22.16 23.46
N LEU A 189 18.60 -21.15 22.59
CA LEU A 189 17.84 -21.21 21.34
C LEU A 189 18.61 -21.97 20.26
N CYS A 190 19.92 -21.77 20.11
CA CYS A 190 20.76 -22.54 19.20
C CYS A 190 20.68 -24.05 19.54
N ASP A 191 20.78 -24.40 20.82
CA ASP A 191 20.69 -25.78 21.27
C ASP A 191 19.34 -26.41 21.00
N ALA A 192 18.25 -25.70 21.31
CA ALA A 192 16.90 -26.16 20.98
C ALA A 192 16.66 -26.22 19.46
N GLY A 193 17.33 -25.34 18.71
CA GLY A 193 17.26 -25.19 17.25
C GLY A 193 17.90 -26.34 16.47
N LYS A 194 18.82 -27.11 17.08
CA LYS A 194 19.47 -28.25 16.43
C LYS A 194 18.47 -29.24 15.82
N LYS A 195 17.34 -29.49 16.50
CA LYS A 195 16.28 -30.39 15.99
C LYS A 195 15.48 -29.83 14.80
N PHE A 196 15.56 -28.52 14.57
CA PHE A 196 14.92 -27.82 13.46
C PHE A 196 15.91 -27.48 12.35
N GLY A 197 17.18 -27.89 12.47
CA GLY A 197 18.22 -27.51 11.53
C GLY A 197 18.51 -26.01 11.54
N VAL A 198 18.50 -25.39 12.73
CA VAL A 198 18.79 -23.95 12.86
C VAL A 198 20.13 -23.58 12.22
N ILE A 199 20.16 -22.46 11.53
CA ILE A 199 21.38 -21.89 10.99
C ILE A 199 21.59 -20.46 11.47
N GLU A 200 22.84 -20.03 11.55
CA GLU A 200 23.22 -18.62 11.66
C GLU A 200 23.68 -18.12 10.28
N PRO A 201 22.83 -17.39 9.55
CA PRO A 201 23.15 -16.94 8.19
C PRO A 201 24.23 -15.84 8.20
N SER A 202 25.13 -15.88 7.21
CA SER A 202 26.10 -14.81 6.96
C SER A 202 25.40 -13.47 6.68
N ALA A 203 26.14 -12.36 6.79
CA ALA A 203 25.61 -11.02 6.46
C ALA A 203 25.09 -10.94 5.01
N GLN A 204 25.75 -11.61 4.07
CA GLN A 204 25.36 -11.69 2.67
C GLN A 204 24.05 -12.48 2.49
N ALA A 205 23.88 -13.60 3.21
CA ALA A 205 22.64 -14.37 3.19
C ALA A 205 21.48 -13.58 3.81
N ARG A 206 21.71 -12.90 4.94
CA ARG A 206 20.72 -11.99 5.55
C ARG A 206 20.33 -10.86 4.61
N GLU A 207 21.30 -10.31 3.88
CA GLU A 207 21.04 -9.27 2.89
C GLU A 207 20.18 -9.77 1.73
N ALA A 208 20.45 -10.97 1.21
CA ALA A 208 19.62 -11.59 0.18
C ALA A 208 18.18 -11.83 0.68
N LEU A 209 18.02 -12.40 1.88
CA LEU A 209 16.71 -12.63 2.49
C LEU A 209 15.90 -11.34 2.68
N ARG A 210 16.56 -10.25 3.12
CA ARG A 210 15.94 -8.92 3.28
C ARG A 210 15.49 -8.33 1.94
N ILE A 211 16.34 -8.40 0.91
CA ILE A 211 16.02 -7.87 -0.42
C ILE A 211 14.89 -8.70 -1.05
N GLU A 212 14.91 -10.03 -0.91
CA GLU A 212 13.80 -10.90 -1.27
C GLU A 212 12.49 -10.45 -0.60
N ALA A 213 12.55 -10.13 0.70
CA ALA A 213 11.41 -9.61 1.46
C ALA A 213 10.99 -8.18 1.10
N GLY A 214 11.73 -7.49 0.22
CA GLY A 214 11.46 -6.11 -0.16
C GLY A 214 11.59 -5.10 0.97
N LEU A 215 12.32 -5.42 2.04
CA LEU A 215 12.41 -4.56 3.24
C LEU A 215 13.46 -3.47 3.05
N PRO A 216 13.08 -2.18 3.01
CA PRO A 216 14.02 -1.09 2.80
C PRO A 216 14.81 -0.75 4.07
N ARG A 217 16.07 -0.33 3.92
CA ARG A 217 16.88 0.18 5.05
C ARG A 217 17.10 1.68 5.00
N TYR A 218 17.07 2.31 6.17
CA TYR A 218 17.34 3.73 6.31
C TYR A 218 18.77 4.09 5.93
N GLY A 219 18.95 5.21 5.23
CA GLY A 219 20.25 5.65 4.71
C GLY A 219 20.70 4.95 3.43
N ARG A 220 20.04 3.86 3.04
CA ARG A 220 20.36 3.10 1.81
C ARG A 220 19.22 3.07 0.80
N ASP A 221 18.07 2.54 1.21
CA ASP A 221 16.86 2.46 0.39
C ASP A 221 15.88 3.60 0.76
N ILE A 222 15.78 3.92 2.06
CA ILE A 222 15.04 5.09 2.56
C ILE A 222 16.03 6.26 2.64
N LEU A 223 15.92 7.17 1.68
CA LEU A 223 16.87 8.27 1.53
C LEU A 223 16.39 9.53 2.28
N PRO A 224 17.24 10.18 3.09
CA PRO A 224 16.87 11.37 3.86
C PRO A 224 16.60 12.61 2.99
N ASN A 225 16.97 12.57 1.72
CA ASN A 225 16.74 13.63 0.74
C ASN A 225 15.60 13.32 -0.25
N ALA A 226 14.87 12.23 -0.05
CA ALA A 226 13.70 11.85 -0.84
C ALA A 226 12.43 12.01 0.00
N VAL A 227 11.28 12.24 -0.64
CA VAL A 227 10.02 12.34 0.12
C VAL A 227 9.59 10.95 0.59
N ALA A 228 9.09 10.84 1.82
CA ALA A 228 8.74 9.55 2.42
C ALA A 228 7.66 8.79 1.61
N SER A 229 6.79 9.50 0.90
CA SER A 229 5.78 8.90 0.01
C SER A 229 6.36 8.08 -1.14
N GLU A 230 7.65 8.23 -1.46
CA GLU A 230 8.35 7.39 -2.45
C GLU A 230 8.49 5.94 -2.00
N LEU A 231 8.38 5.64 -0.70
CA LEU A 231 8.55 4.28 -0.17
C LEU A 231 7.42 3.32 -0.59
N GLY A 232 6.27 3.83 -1.00
CA GLY A 232 5.15 3.00 -1.43
C GLY A 232 4.39 2.28 -0.31
N ILE A 233 4.78 2.47 0.96
CA ILE A 233 4.16 1.87 2.17
C ILE A 233 3.23 2.85 2.90
N ASN A 234 2.69 3.84 2.19
CA ASN A 234 2.01 4.99 2.78
C ASN A 234 0.81 4.59 3.66
N HIS A 235 0.03 3.59 3.25
CA HIS A 235 -1.13 3.10 3.99
C HIS A 235 -0.77 2.30 5.25
N GLU A 236 0.45 1.76 5.31
CA GLU A 236 0.95 0.97 6.44
C GLU A 236 1.65 1.86 7.47
N ALA A 237 2.41 2.85 7.00
CA ALA A 237 3.28 3.65 7.85
C ALA A 237 2.72 5.04 8.22
N PHE A 238 1.78 5.59 7.45
CA PHE A 238 1.30 6.98 7.61
C PHE A 238 -0.19 7.04 7.94
N SER A 239 -0.55 7.73 9.03
CA SER A 239 -1.93 8.05 9.33
C SER A 239 -2.25 9.48 8.91
N TYR A 240 -3.20 9.64 7.98
CA TYR A 240 -3.63 10.94 7.46
C TYR A 240 -4.77 11.58 8.28
N ASP A 241 -5.28 10.87 9.28
CA ASP A 241 -6.51 11.15 10.00
C ASP A 241 -6.33 11.25 11.53
N LYS A 242 -5.16 10.89 12.07
CA LYS A 242 -4.88 10.96 13.51
C LYS A 242 -4.75 12.37 14.09
N GLY A 243 -4.56 13.36 13.22
CA GLY A 243 -4.17 14.73 13.61
C GLY A 243 -2.78 15.11 13.09
N CYS A 244 -2.38 16.35 13.39
CA CYS A 244 -1.16 16.97 12.85
C CYS A 244 0.13 16.30 13.34
N TYR A 245 1.02 15.97 12.40
CA TYR A 245 2.42 15.66 12.67
C TYR A 245 3.33 16.39 11.68
N ILE A 246 4.62 16.50 12.02
CA ILE A 246 5.59 17.25 11.21
C ILE A 246 5.71 16.65 9.81
N GLY A 247 5.37 17.42 8.78
CA GLY A 247 5.42 17.00 7.37
C GLY A 247 4.12 16.39 6.82
N GLN A 248 3.08 16.21 7.65
CA GLN A 248 1.82 15.60 7.23
C GLN A 248 1.16 16.33 6.08
N GLU A 249 1.14 17.67 6.07
CA GLU A 249 0.51 18.46 5.00
C GLU A 249 1.08 18.09 3.63
N ILE A 250 2.41 17.98 3.53
CA ILE A 250 3.10 17.62 2.29
C ILE A 250 2.76 16.19 1.87
N LEU A 251 2.82 15.24 2.83
CA LEU A 251 2.51 13.84 2.56
C LEU A 251 1.04 13.63 2.16
N ALA A 252 0.10 14.33 2.82
CA ALA A 252 -1.32 14.28 2.51
C ALA A 252 -1.63 14.90 1.13
N ARG A 253 -0.95 16.01 0.79
CA ARG A 253 -1.05 16.62 -0.55
C ARG A 253 -0.55 15.68 -1.63
N ILE A 254 0.56 14.97 -1.40
CA ILE A 254 1.07 13.98 -2.34
C ILE A 254 0.05 12.85 -2.47
N HIS A 255 -0.36 12.23 -1.35
CA HIS A 255 -1.32 11.13 -1.35
C HIS A 255 -2.62 11.43 -2.13
N THR A 256 -3.13 12.66 -2.05
CA THR A 256 -4.40 13.04 -2.66
C THR A 256 -4.28 13.61 -4.08
N LYS A 257 -3.17 14.27 -4.42
CA LYS A 257 -3.12 15.16 -5.60
C LYS A 257 -1.92 14.98 -6.51
N ALA A 258 -0.91 14.20 -6.11
CA ALA A 258 0.34 14.11 -6.86
C ALA A 258 0.96 12.72 -6.83
N GLU A 259 1.48 12.30 -7.98
CA GLU A 259 2.37 11.15 -8.06
C GLU A 259 3.80 11.57 -7.69
N VAL A 260 4.46 10.71 -6.95
CA VAL A 260 5.86 10.87 -6.57
C VAL A 260 6.80 10.72 -7.77
N PRO A 261 7.91 11.48 -7.84
CA PRO A 261 8.84 11.41 -8.96
C PRO A 261 9.54 10.04 -9.06
N PHE A 262 9.73 9.37 -7.93
CA PHE A 262 10.22 8.00 -7.84
C PHE A 262 9.35 7.19 -6.88
N ARG A 263 9.32 5.88 -7.06
CA ARG A 263 8.75 4.92 -6.12
C ARG A 263 9.74 3.80 -5.90
N LEU A 264 9.83 3.31 -4.68
CA LEU A 264 10.63 2.14 -4.36
C LEU A 264 9.94 0.89 -4.89
N MET A 265 10.63 0.15 -5.75
CA MET A 265 10.13 -1.04 -6.44
C MET A 265 11.20 -2.15 -6.41
N GLY A 266 10.78 -3.37 -6.72
CA GLY A 266 11.69 -4.46 -7.03
C GLY A 266 12.16 -4.39 -8.48
N VAL A 267 13.35 -4.91 -8.74
CA VAL A 267 13.86 -5.16 -10.09
C VAL A 267 14.43 -6.57 -10.14
N CYS A 268 13.95 -7.38 -11.07
CA CYS A 268 14.54 -8.69 -11.37
C CYS A 268 15.42 -8.59 -12.62
N PHE A 269 16.53 -9.32 -12.63
CA PHE A 269 17.43 -9.41 -13.78
C PHE A 269 17.33 -10.79 -14.43
N ALA A 270 17.91 -10.95 -15.62
CA ALA A 270 18.10 -12.25 -16.24
C ALA A 270 18.94 -13.18 -15.33
N GLU A 271 18.68 -14.49 -15.37
CA GLU A 271 19.29 -15.48 -14.47
C GLU A 271 20.83 -15.47 -14.50
N ASN A 272 21.41 -15.21 -15.66
CA ASN A 272 22.85 -15.15 -15.89
C ASN A 272 23.47 -13.75 -15.71
N ALA A 273 22.68 -12.75 -15.32
CA ALA A 273 23.18 -11.39 -15.12
C ALA A 273 24.09 -11.31 -13.88
N SER A 274 25.01 -10.34 -13.88
CA SER A 274 25.76 -9.99 -12.66
C SER A 274 24.90 -9.16 -11.71
N ILE A 275 25.14 -9.29 -10.40
CA ILE A 275 24.53 -8.43 -9.38
C ILE A 275 25.01 -6.98 -9.63
N PRO A 276 24.10 -6.01 -9.87
CA PRO A 276 24.50 -4.63 -10.08
C PRO A 276 24.97 -3.96 -8.77
N PRO A 277 25.99 -3.10 -8.80
CA PRO A 277 26.35 -2.28 -7.66
C PRO A 277 25.24 -1.30 -7.27
N SER A 278 25.21 -0.92 -5.98
CA SER A 278 24.39 0.22 -5.51
C SER A 278 24.71 1.48 -6.31
N GLY A 279 23.69 2.26 -6.65
CA GLY A 279 23.77 3.46 -7.47
C GLY A 279 23.75 3.20 -8.98
N THR A 280 23.71 1.94 -9.42
CA THR A 280 23.58 1.61 -10.85
C THR A 280 22.27 2.16 -11.39
N THR A 281 22.37 2.88 -12.51
CA THR A 281 21.21 3.43 -13.23
C THR A 281 20.80 2.45 -14.33
N LEU A 282 19.49 2.26 -14.50
CA LEU A 282 18.91 1.40 -15.52
C LEU A 282 18.02 2.25 -16.44
N ASP A 283 18.27 2.15 -17.73
CA ASP A 283 17.50 2.87 -18.75
C ASP A 283 16.24 2.09 -19.14
N ALA A 284 15.17 2.79 -19.49
CA ALA A 284 14.04 2.25 -20.24
C ALA A 284 14.28 2.50 -21.74
N PRO A 285 13.57 1.82 -22.66
CA PRO A 285 13.75 2.01 -24.10
C PRO A 285 13.65 3.48 -24.57
N ASP A 286 12.86 4.29 -23.86
CA ASP A 286 12.56 5.68 -24.17
C ASP A 286 13.05 6.69 -23.11
N SER A 287 13.74 6.25 -22.05
CA SER A 287 14.22 7.15 -21.00
C SER A 287 15.49 6.68 -20.30
N LYS A 288 16.46 7.59 -20.16
CA LYS A 288 17.66 7.35 -19.37
C LYS A 288 17.38 7.44 -17.86
N GLY A 289 18.02 6.57 -17.09
CA GLY A 289 17.92 6.53 -15.63
C GLY A 289 16.48 6.33 -15.15
N ALA A 290 15.73 5.44 -15.82
CA ALA A 290 14.38 5.08 -15.45
C ALA A 290 14.31 4.40 -14.07
N ALA A 291 15.39 3.74 -13.64
CA ALA A 291 15.55 3.23 -12.28
C ALA A 291 16.97 3.45 -11.74
N VAL A 292 17.09 3.54 -10.41
CA VAL A 292 18.37 3.60 -9.69
C VAL A 292 18.38 2.51 -8.61
N VAL A 293 19.30 1.56 -8.73
CA VAL A 293 19.47 0.45 -7.77
C VAL A 293 20.00 0.99 -6.44
N THR A 294 19.38 0.63 -5.32
CA THR A 294 19.82 1.00 -3.95
C THR A 294 20.39 -0.20 -3.18
N SER A 295 19.77 -1.36 -3.36
CA SER A 295 20.22 -2.64 -2.79
C SER A 295 20.09 -3.74 -3.84
N ALA A 296 21.08 -4.63 -3.92
CA ALA A 296 21.05 -5.75 -4.86
C ALA A 296 21.77 -6.98 -4.28
N ALA A 297 21.26 -8.15 -4.63
CA ALA A 297 21.84 -9.44 -4.28
C ALA A 297 21.46 -10.50 -5.33
N TYR A 298 22.14 -11.64 -5.30
CA TYR A 298 21.61 -12.84 -5.95
C TYR A 298 20.52 -13.44 -5.06
N SER A 299 19.40 -13.84 -5.65
CA SER A 299 18.32 -14.55 -4.94
C SER A 299 18.40 -16.04 -5.23
N PRO A 300 18.82 -16.85 -4.24
CA PRO A 300 18.74 -18.31 -4.33
C PRO A 300 17.31 -18.83 -4.47
N THR A 301 16.33 -18.09 -3.93
CA THR A 301 14.91 -18.46 -3.98
C THR A 301 14.33 -18.29 -5.37
N LEU A 302 14.69 -17.19 -6.07
CA LEU A 302 14.18 -16.85 -7.41
C LEU A 302 15.13 -17.27 -8.55
N GLY A 303 16.30 -17.80 -8.21
CA GLY A 303 17.32 -18.28 -9.15
C GLY A 303 17.99 -17.18 -9.96
N ARG A 304 17.89 -15.90 -9.55
CA ARG A 304 18.31 -14.75 -10.36
C ARG A 304 18.79 -13.57 -9.49
N PRO A 305 19.58 -12.63 -10.03
CA PRO A 305 19.84 -11.36 -9.35
C PRO A 305 18.56 -10.55 -9.21
N ILE A 306 18.46 -9.86 -8.07
CA ILE A 306 17.35 -8.99 -7.71
C ILE A 306 17.86 -7.71 -7.06
N ALA A 307 17.03 -6.66 -7.09
CA ALA A 307 17.32 -5.39 -6.46
C ALA A 307 16.08 -4.70 -5.92
N ILE A 308 16.28 -3.89 -4.87
CA ILE A 308 15.40 -2.78 -4.54
C ILE A 308 15.94 -1.56 -5.31
N ALA A 309 15.05 -0.83 -5.98
CA ALA A 309 15.40 0.33 -6.79
C ALA A 309 14.37 1.45 -6.65
N ARG A 310 14.84 2.70 -6.79
CA ARG A 310 13.97 3.85 -6.99
C ARG A 310 13.64 3.95 -8.47
N VAL A 311 12.37 3.78 -8.82
CA VAL A 311 11.87 3.76 -10.20
C VAL A 311 11.11 5.03 -10.50
N LYS A 312 11.49 5.71 -11.58
CA LYS A 312 10.96 7.00 -12.01
C LYS A 312 9.49 6.88 -12.41
N ARG A 313 8.73 7.94 -12.13
CA ARG A 313 7.32 8.06 -12.55
C ARG A 313 7.17 7.77 -14.04
N GLY A 314 6.14 6.99 -14.38
CA GLY A 314 5.90 6.46 -15.74
C GLY A 314 6.42 5.04 -15.95
N TYR A 315 7.33 4.55 -15.09
CA TYR A 315 7.93 3.21 -15.20
C TYR A 315 7.66 2.32 -13.98
N GLN A 316 6.81 2.77 -13.05
CA GLN A 316 6.54 2.12 -11.77
C GLN A 316 5.51 0.98 -11.86
N THR A 317 5.25 0.49 -13.07
CA THR A 317 4.29 -0.60 -13.32
C THR A 317 5.05 -1.91 -13.44
N GLN A 318 4.54 -2.97 -12.82
CA GLN A 318 5.09 -4.31 -12.99
C GLN A 318 5.14 -4.71 -14.47
N GLY A 319 6.24 -5.35 -14.88
CA GLY A 319 6.43 -5.78 -16.26
C GLY A 319 7.20 -4.80 -17.14
N VAL A 320 7.43 -3.57 -16.68
CA VAL A 320 8.23 -2.58 -17.42
C VAL A 320 9.65 -3.10 -17.60
N LYS A 321 10.09 -3.19 -18.87
CA LYS A 321 11.43 -3.64 -19.23
C LYS A 321 12.42 -2.48 -19.12
N LEU A 322 13.56 -2.81 -18.55
CA LEU A 322 14.72 -1.93 -18.39
C LEU A 322 15.93 -2.54 -19.12
N ALA A 323 17.02 -1.77 -19.21
CA ALA A 323 18.27 -2.19 -19.80
C ALA A 323 18.79 -3.51 -19.19
N ASN A 324 19.55 -4.26 -19.99
CA ASN A 324 20.15 -5.54 -19.60
C ASN A 324 19.14 -6.64 -19.24
N GLY A 325 17.94 -6.59 -19.82
CA GLY A 325 16.89 -7.58 -19.59
C GLY A 325 16.28 -7.51 -18.19
N ALA A 326 16.49 -6.40 -17.47
CA ALA A 326 15.89 -6.16 -16.18
C ALA A 326 14.39 -5.82 -16.32
N GLU A 327 13.63 -6.13 -15.28
CA GLU A 327 12.19 -5.90 -15.26
C GLU A 327 11.76 -5.36 -13.89
N VAL A 328 10.91 -4.33 -13.92
CA VAL A 328 10.30 -3.76 -12.72
C VAL A 328 9.23 -4.71 -12.20
N VAL A 329 9.24 -4.95 -10.89
CA VAL A 329 8.25 -5.76 -10.18
C VAL A 329 7.84 -5.05 -8.89
N GLU A 330 6.65 -5.36 -8.38
CA GLU A 330 6.23 -4.86 -7.07
C GLU A 330 7.05 -5.51 -5.94
N LEU A 331 7.19 -4.79 -4.83
CA LEU A 331 7.73 -5.37 -3.59
C LEU A 331 6.58 -6.02 -2.80
N PRO A 332 6.83 -7.12 -2.08
CA PRO A 332 8.12 -7.83 -1.97
C PRO A 332 8.46 -8.69 -3.20
N LEU A 333 9.75 -8.98 -3.39
CA LEU A 333 10.25 -9.79 -4.52
C LEU A 333 9.97 -11.30 -4.33
N TYR A 334 9.89 -11.73 -3.08
CA TYR A 334 9.52 -13.05 -2.64
C TYR A 334 8.32 -12.96 -1.71
N VAL A 335 7.31 -13.77 -2.00
CA VAL A 335 6.21 -14.05 -1.08
C VAL A 335 6.27 -15.55 -0.79
N PRO A 336 6.27 -15.98 0.48
CA PRO A 336 6.19 -17.38 0.82
C PRO A 336 4.97 -17.99 0.13
N ALA A 337 5.14 -19.17 -0.49
CA ALA A 337 4.00 -19.91 -0.99
C ALA A 337 3.01 -20.07 0.18
N PRO A 338 1.70 -19.81 -0.02
CA PRO A 338 0.71 -20.14 0.99
C PRO A 338 0.98 -21.57 1.39
N SER A 339 1.20 -21.84 2.68
CA SER A 339 1.37 -23.22 3.13
C SER A 339 0.22 -24.05 2.54
N ASP A 340 0.46 -25.29 2.09
CA ASP A 340 -0.61 -26.16 1.55
C ASP A 340 -1.79 -26.37 2.52
N LYS A 341 -1.67 -25.91 3.77
CA LYS A 341 -2.81 -25.38 4.53
C LYS A 341 -3.30 -24.07 3.90
N ARG A 342 -3.94 -24.16 2.71
CA ARG A 342 -4.82 -23.08 2.24
C ARG A 342 -5.69 -22.64 3.41
N SER A 343 -5.75 -21.32 3.60
CA SER A 343 -6.13 -20.67 4.85
C SER A 343 -7.46 -21.17 5.41
N ASP A 344 -7.36 -22.00 6.46
CA ASP A 344 -8.45 -22.26 7.39
C ASP A 344 -9.07 -20.93 7.87
N LEU A 345 -8.32 -19.83 7.90
CA LEU A 345 -8.82 -18.52 8.36
C LEU A 345 -9.80 -17.89 7.37
N TYR A 346 -9.53 -17.90 6.07
CA TYR A 346 -10.48 -17.38 5.07
C TYR A 346 -11.76 -18.23 5.07
N ASP A 347 -11.62 -19.55 4.95
CA ASP A 347 -12.78 -20.46 4.92
C ASP A 347 -13.58 -20.42 6.23
N ARG A 348 -12.91 -20.32 7.39
CA ARG A 348 -13.57 -20.07 8.68
C ARG A 348 -14.17 -18.69 8.78
N ALA A 349 -13.55 -17.65 8.23
CA ALA A 349 -14.12 -16.31 8.23
C ALA A 349 -15.43 -16.30 7.43
N ILE A 350 -15.46 -16.93 6.26
CA ILE A 350 -16.67 -17.09 5.47
C ILE A 350 -17.71 -17.92 6.22
N THR A 351 -17.30 -19.00 6.89
CA THR A 351 -18.18 -19.83 7.72
C THR A 351 -18.77 -19.05 8.91
N LEU A 352 -17.94 -18.29 9.63
CA LEU A 352 -18.35 -17.46 10.75
C LEU A 352 -19.29 -16.34 10.28
N PHE A 353 -19.00 -15.73 9.14
CA PHE A 353 -19.87 -14.73 8.55
C PHE A 353 -21.23 -15.31 8.16
N ALA A 354 -21.28 -16.53 7.62
CA ALA A 354 -22.52 -17.25 7.35
C ALA A 354 -23.30 -17.58 8.63
N GLN A 355 -22.63 -17.67 9.78
CA GLN A 355 -23.22 -17.83 11.11
C GLN A 355 -23.56 -16.49 11.79
N ASP A 356 -23.56 -15.37 11.05
CA ASP A 356 -23.81 -14.00 11.55
C ASP A 356 -22.77 -13.50 12.58
N ARG A 357 -21.62 -14.17 12.66
CA ARG A 357 -20.50 -13.82 13.56
C ARG A 357 -19.50 -12.90 12.85
N GLY A 358 -20.00 -11.78 12.35
CA GLY A 358 -19.24 -10.86 11.50
C GLY A 358 -17.98 -10.26 12.14
N ALA A 359 -17.99 -9.98 13.45
CA ALA A 359 -16.82 -9.45 14.15
C ALA A 359 -15.65 -10.45 14.18
N GLU A 360 -15.94 -11.73 14.40
CA GLU A 360 -14.93 -12.79 14.41
C GLU A 360 -14.44 -13.11 13.00
N ALA A 361 -15.33 -13.09 12.02
CA ALA A 361 -14.97 -13.22 10.61
C ALA A 361 -13.98 -12.13 10.18
N LEU A 362 -14.23 -10.87 10.57
CA LEU A 362 -13.30 -9.76 10.30
C LEU A 362 -11.95 -9.95 10.96
N ALA A 363 -11.91 -10.40 12.22
CA ALA A 363 -10.66 -10.68 12.91
C ALA A 363 -9.82 -11.74 12.17
N LEU A 364 -10.47 -12.79 11.65
CA LEU A 364 -9.79 -13.81 10.85
C LEU A 364 -9.34 -13.30 9.48
N LEU A 365 -10.13 -12.46 8.82
CA LEU A 365 -9.73 -11.83 7.56
C LEU A 365 -8.60 -10.83 7.74
N GLU A 366 -8.57 -10.10 8.85
CA GLU A 366 -7.44 -9.24 9.22
C GLU A 366 -6.17 -10.06 9.47
N GLN A 367 -6.29 -11.23 10.12
CA GLN A 367 -5.17 -12.17 10.30
C GLN A 367 -4.69 -12.72 8.95
N GLU A 368 -5.62 -13.10 8.08
CA GLU A 368 -5.31 -13.56 6.72
C GLU A 368 -4.57 -12.48 5.93
N LEU A 369 -5.04 -11.24 5.98
CA LEU A 369 -4.44 -10.11 5.28
C LEU A 369 -3.14 -9.60 5.93
N ALA A 370 -2.90 -9.93 7.19
CA ALA A 370 -1.62 -9.70 7.83
C ALA A 370 -0.56 -10.69 7.34
N ALA A 371 -0.95 -11.93 7.05
CA ALA A 371 -0.06 -12.95 6.47
C ALA A 371 0.09 -12.77 4.94
N ASN A 372 -0.99 -12.41 4.25
CA ASN A 372 -1.02 -12.17 2.82
C ASN A 372 -1.76 -10.86 2.51
N PRO A 373 -1.06 -9.71 2.56
CA PRO A 373 -1.66 -8.40 2.29
C PRO A 373 -2.26 -8.25 0.88
N ALA A 374 -1.92 -9.16 -0.03
CA ALA A 374 -2.34 -9.20 -1.43
C ALA A 374 -3.54 -10.11 -1.71
N ASN A 375 -4.08 -10.79 -0.70
CA ASN A 375 -5.20 -11.70 -0.90
C ASN A 375 -6.47 -10.92 -1.33
N ILE A 376 -6.80 -10.98 -2.62
CA ILE A 376 -7.94 -10.26 -3.20
C ILE A 376 -9.26 -10.80 -2.62
N ASP A 377 -9.43 -12.11 -2.52
CA ASP A 377 -10.66 -12.72 -1.98
C ASP A 377 -10.90 -12.29 -0.53
N ALA A 378 -9.83 -12.25 0.28
CA ALA A 378 -9.91 -11.78 1.66
C ALA A 378 -10.19 -10.27 1.75
N LEU A 379 -9.61 -9.44 0.87
CA LEU A 379 -9.93 -8.01 0.78
C LEU A 379 -11.38 -7.77 0.36
N GLU A 380 -11.89 -8.56 -0.58
CA GLU A 380 -13.28 -8.48 -1.02
C GLU A 380 -14.24 -8.85 0.11
N ALA A 381 -14.00 -9.99 0.74
CA ALA A 381 -14.76 -10.44 1.90
C ALA A 381 -14.72 -9.40 3.04
N LEU A 382 -13.53 -8.87 3.36
CA LEU A 382 -13.36 -7.86 4.39
C LEU A 382 -14.24 -6.63 4.08
N GLY A 383 -14.18 -6.12 2.85
CA GLY A 383 -14.97 -4.96 2.45
C GLY A 383 -16.48 -5.20 2.48
N VAL A 384 -16.95 -6.36 2.01
CA VAL A 384 -18.37 -6.74 2.05
C VAL A 384 -18.86 -6.87 3.50
N ILE A 385 -18.07 -7.48 4.39
CA ILE A 385 -18.47 -7.68 5.79
C ILE A 385 -18.48 -6.34 6.55
N HIS A 386 -17.53 -5.43 6.26
CA HIS A 386 -17.57 -4.06 6.77
C HIS A 386 -18.83 -3.31 6.33
N ASP A 387 -19.20 -3.41 5.05
CA ASP A 387 -20.41 -2.77 4.53
C ASP A 387 -21.68 -3.29 5.21
N ARG A 388 -21.79 -4.62 5.40
CA ARG A 388 -22.93 -5.23 6.11
C ARG A 388 -23.01 -4.79 7.57
N ALA A 389 -21.88 -4.45 8.17
CA ALA A 389 -21.81 -3.87 9.51
C ALA A 389 -22.01 -2.34 9.55
N GLY A 390 -22.39 -1.70 8.42
CA GLY A 390 -22.56 -0.25 8.31
C GLY A 390 -21.26 0.55 8.27
N ARG A 391 -20.10 -0.12 8.25
CA ARG A 391 -18.76 0.47 8.22
C ARG A 391 -18.31 0.74 6.78
N HIS A 392 -19.04 1.62 6.08
CA HIS A 392 -18.83 1.88 4.65
C HIS A 392 -17.46 2.51 4.34
N LYS A 393 -16.87 3.28 5.28
CA LYS A 393 -15.55 3.90 5.08
C LYS A 393 -14.45 2.84 5.07
N GLU A 394 -14.52 1.88 5.99
CA GLU A 394 -13.62 0.74 6.08
C GLU A 394 -13.80 -0.20 4.88
N ALA A 395 -15.04 -0.38 4.42
CA ALA A 395 -15.34 -1.11 3.19
C ALA A 395 -14.68 -0.46 1.96
N ILE A 396 -14.70 0.87 1.87
CA ILE A 396 -14.00 1.62 0.81
C ILE A 396 -12.48 1.42 0.91
N VAL A 397 -11.89 1.42 2.10
CA VAL A 397 -10.44 1.18 2.29
C VAL A 397 -10.05 -0.19 1.74
N ALA A 398 -10.81 -1.24 2.03
CA ALA A 398 -10.56 -2.58 1.51
C ALA A 398 -10.62 -2.63 -0.03
N MET A 399 -11.65 -2.02 -0.63
CA MET A 399 -11.79 -1.98 -2.09
C MET A 399 -10.72 -1.12 -2.77
N LYS A 400 -10.28 -0.02 -2.13
CA LYS A 400 -9.19 0.82 -2.63
C LYS A 400 -7.88 0.06 -2.74
N ARG A 401 -7.55 -0.77 -1.73
CA ARG A 401 -6.38 -1.66 -1.78
C ARG A 401 -6.41 -2.63 -2.96
N ILE A 402 -7.60 -3.06 -3.41
CA ILE A 402 -7.76 -3.89 -4.61
C ILE A 402 -7.50 -3.06 -5.87
N VAL A 403 -8.18 -1.91 -6.04
CA VAL A 403 -8.05 -1.10 -7.27
C VAL A 403 -6.72 -0.37 -7.40
N GLU A 404 -5.98 -0.17 -6.32
CA GLU A 404 -4.59 0.32 -6.35
C GLU A 404 -3.65 -0.70 -7.01
N ARG A 405 -3.95 -1.99 -6.89
CA ARG A 405 -3.16 -3.10 -7.47
C ARG A 405 -3.68 -3.49 -8.84
N ASP A 406 -4.99 -3.67 -8.96
CA ASP A 406 -5.68 -3.92 -10.23
C ASP A 406 -6.74 -2.84 -10.49
N PRO A 407 -6.36 -1.74 -11.17
CA PRO A 407 -7.30 -0.69 -11.55
C PRO A 407 -8.46 -1.18 -12.43
N LYS A 408 -8.33 -2.35 -13.06
CA LYS A 408 -9.36 -2.98 -13.91
C LYS A 408 -10.19 -4.03 -13.17
N HIS A 409 -10.05 -4.13 -11.85
CA HIS A 409 -10.84 -5.06 -11.06
C HIS A 409 -12.33 -4.66 -11.06
N LEU A 410 -13.15 -5.42 -11.78
CA LEU A 410 -14.57 -5.07 -12.01
C LEU A 410 -15.34 -4.95 -10.70
N MET A 411 -15.25 -5.97 -9.84
CA MET A 411 -16.09 -6.06 -8.64
C MET A 411 -15.76 -4.98 -7.61
N ALA A 412 -14.47 -4.76 -7.32
CA ALA A 412 -14.02 -3.64 -6.51
C ALA A 412 -14.51 -2.27 -7.00
N ASN A 413 -14.54 -1.99 -8.31
CA ASN A 413 -15.10 -0.74 -8.85
C ASN A 413 -16.62 -0.66 -8.65
N VAL A 414 -17.36 -1.76 -8.80
CA VAL A 414 -18.81 -1.81 -8.50
C VAL A 414 -19.07 -1.55 -7.01
N ASN A 415 -18.30 -2.19 -6.13
CA ASN A 415 -18.44 -2.03 -4.68
C ASN A 415 -18.07 -0.61 -4.22
N LEU A 416 -17.01 0.01 -4.78
CA LEU A 416 -16.69 1.42 -4.52
C LEU A 416 -17.84 2.35 -4.94
N SER A 417 -18.42 2.14 -6.11
CA SER A 417 -19.63 2.87 -6.55
C SER A 417 -20.75 2.77 -5.52
N LEU A 418 -21.08 1.55 -5.09
CA LEU A 418 -22.12 1.28 -4.11
C LEU A 418 -21.84 1.94 -2.75
N TYR A 419 -20.63 1.80 -2.22
CA TYR A 419 -20.30 2.31 -0.88
C TYR A 419 -20.25 3.85 -0.84
N HIS A 420 -19.73 4.48 -1.89
CA HIS A 420 -19.80 5.94 -2.03
C HIS A 420 -21.25 6.42 -2.17
N MET A 421 -22.11 5.68 -2.87
CA MET A 421 -23.54 5.98 -2.96
C MET A 421 -24.23 5.91 -1.58
N LYS A 422 -23.92 4.90 -0.77
CA LYS A 422 -24.44 4.76 0.60
C LYS A 422 -23.98 5.89 1.54
N LEU A 423 -22.80 6.46 1.31
CA LEU A 423 -22.28 7.61 2.05
C LEU A 423 -22.80 8.97 1.52
N GLY A 424 -23.63 8.98 0.48
CA GLY A 424 -24.16 10.21 -0.13
C GLY A 424 -23.20 10.91 -1.10
N ASP A 425 -22.02 10.33 -1.36
CA ASP A 425 -21.04 10.82 -2.33
C ASP A 425 -21.41 10.35 -3.75
N LYS A 426 -22.52 10.90 -4.26
CA LYS A 426 -23.11 10.52 -5.55
C LYS A 426 -22.16 10.76 -6.73
N ALA A 427 -21.36 11.82 -6.67
CA ALA A 427 -20.42 12.17 -7.74
C ALA A 427 -19.32 11.10 -7.90
N THR A 428 -18.71 10.68 -6.80
CA THR A 428 -17.68 9.63 -6.81
C THR A 428 -18.27 8.27 -7.16
N ALA A 429 -19.49 7.99 -6.70
CA ALA A 429 -20.21 6.78 -7.05
C ALA A 429 -20.41 6.64 -8.57
N GLU A 430 -20.84 7.71 -9.23
CA GLU A 430 -21.00 7.74 -10.70
C GLU A 430 -19.69 7.52 -11.46
N ASP A 431 -18.57 8.03 -10.97
CA ASP A 431 -17.25 7.81 -11.58
C ASP A 431 -16.83 6.33 -11.52
N TYR A 432 -16.95 5.71 -10.35
CA TYR A 432 -16.67 4.27 -10.20
C TYR A 432 -17.65 3.41 -11.00
N GLN A 433 -18.92 3.81 -11.11
CA GLN A 433 -19.91 3.15 -11.97
C GLN A 433 -19.53 3.22 -13.45
N ALA A 434 -19.04 4.37 -13.91
CA ALA A 434 -18.56 4.54 -15.28
C ALA A 434 -17.31 3.68 -15.55
N LYS A 435 -16.37 3.62 -14.60
CA LYS A 435 -15.19 2.74 -14.67
C LYS A 435 -15.58 1.27 -14.76
N ALA A 436 -16.47 0.80 -13.88
CA ALA A 436 -16.98 -0.58 -13.90
C ALA A 436 -17.66 -0.92 -15.22
N THR A 437 -18.47 -0.01 -15.76
CA THR A 437 -19.14 -0.18 -17.05
C THR A 437 -18.13 -0.33 -18.19
N ARG A 438 -17.09 0.52 -18.21
CA ARG A 438 -16.02 0.44 -19.21
C ARG A 438 -15.25 -0.89 -19.11
N ILE A 439 -14.86 -1.29 -17.90
CA ILE A 439 -14.15 -2.57 -17.65
C ILE A 439 -14.98 -3.75 -18.15
N SER A 440 -16.27 -3.78 -17.83
CA SER A 440 -17.19 -4.82 -18.28
C SER A 440 -17.28 -4.87 -19.82
N MET A 441 -17.35 -3.71 -20.48
CA MET A 441 -17.33 -3.63 -21.95
C MET A 441 -16.01 -4.12 -22.54
N GLU A 442 -14.87 -3.69 -22.00
CA GLU A 442 -13.54 -4.12 -22.44
C GLU A 442 -13.39 -5.65 -22.32
N ARG A 443 -13.79 -6.23 -21.18
CA ARG A 443 -13.76 -7.67 -20.95
C ARG A 443 -14.61 -8.42 -21.96
N ARG A 444 -15.85 -7.97 -22.19
CA ARG A 444 -16.75 -8.57 -23.18
C ARG A 444 -16.19 -8.48 -24.61
N MET A 445 -15.54 -7.37 -24.96
CA MET A 445 -14.90 -7.20 -26.27
C MET A 445 -13.65 -8.09 -26.42
N ALA A 446 -12.87 -8.26 -25.36
CA ALA A 446 -11.72 -9.16 -25.35
C ALA A 446 -12.16 -10.63 -25.48
N GLU A 447 -13.22 -11.02 -24.76
CA GLU A 447 -13.84 -12.35 -24.87
C GLU A 447 -14.39 -12.61 -26.28
N ALA A 448 -15.07 -11.62 -26.90
CA ALA A 448 -15.54 -11.71 -28.28
C ALA A 448 -14.39 -11.85 -29.29
N ARG A 449 -13.31 -11.09 -29.11
CA ARG A 449 -12.09 -11.19 -29.95
C ARG A 449 -11.40 -12.55 -29.79
N ALA A 450 -11.29 -13.06 -28.57
CA ALA A 450 -10.73 -14.39 -28.30
C ALA A 450 -11.57 -15.51 -28.92
N GLN A 451 -12.88 -15.29 -29.11
CA GLN A 451 -13.80 -16.19 -29.80
C GLN A 451 -13.87 -15.96 -31.33
N GLY A 452 -13.01 -15.10 -31.90
CA GLY A 452 -13.00 -14.81 -33.33
C GLY A 452 -14.23 -14.06 -33.84
N LYS A 453 -15.04 -13.48 -32.95
CA LYS A 453 -16.23 -12.69 -33.30
C LYS A 453 -15.82 -11.23 -33.50
N THR A 454 -15.77 -10.79 -34.75
CA THR A 454 -15.75 -9.37 -35.09
C THR A 454 -17.15 -8.78 -34.87
N PRO A 455 -17.27 -7.55 -34.33
CA PRO A 455 -18.55 -6.87 -34.23
C PRO A 455 -19.19 -6.79 -35.62
N THR A 456 -20.39 -7.34 -35.74
CA THR A 456 -21.17 -7.27 -36.98
C THR A 456 -21.89 -5.92 -37.07
N ALA A 457 -22.32 -5.53 -38.27
CA ALA A 457 -23.19 -4.36 -38.43
C ALA A 457 -24.49 -4.49 -37.60
N GLU A 458 -24.92 -5.72 -37.32
CA GLU A 458 -26.08 -6.03 -36.47
C GLU A 458 -25.80 -5.77 -34.98
N ASP A 459 -24.58 -6.07 -34.50
CA ASP A 459 -24.14 -5.76 -33.13
C ASP A 459 -24.04 -4.24 -32.89
N ASP A 460 -23.55 -3.50 -33.87
CA ASP A 460 -23.48 -2.03 -33.81
C ASP A 460 -24.88 -1.40 -33.86
N ALA A 461 -25.78 -1.94 -34.68
CA ALA A 461 -27.18 -1.53 -34.72
C ALA A 461 -27.90 -1.80 -33.39
N GLN A 462 -27.69 -2.98 -32.79
CA GLN A 462 -28.28 -3.33 -31.50
C GLN A 462 -27.72 -2.47 -30.36
N ARG A 463 -26.43 -2.12 -30.42
CA ARG A 463 -25.80 -1.20 -29.47
C ARG A 463 -26.37 0.21 -29.60
N ALA A 464 -26.51 0.73 -30.83
CA ALA A 464 -27.14 2.02 -31.08
C ALA A 464 -28.60 2.04 -30.58
N ALA A 465 -29.36 0.97 -30.84
CA ALA A 465 -30.73 0.83 -30.34
C ALA A 465 -30.82 0.84 -28.80
N LYS A 466 -29.87 0.21 -28.11
CA LYS A 466 -29.81 0.23 -26.63
C LYS A 466 -29.46 1.61 -26.08
N LEU A 467 -28.57 2.34 -26.75
CA LEU A 467 -28.22 3.71 -26.37
C LEU A 467 -29.39 4.68 -26.63
N GLU A 468 -30.13 4.50 -27.72
CA GLU A 468 -31.37 5.25 -27.99
C GLU A 468 -32.44 4.95 -26.94
N ALA A 469 -32.68 3.68 -26.60
CA ALA A 469 -33.62 3.33 -25.54
C ALA A 469 -33.20 3.89 -24.16
N ARG A 470 -31.90 4.08 -23.91
CA ARG A 470 -31.40 4.75 -22.71
C ARG A 470 -31.67 6.25 -22.76
N LEU A 471 -31.47 6.89 -23.91
CA LEU A 471 -31.79 8.30 -24.14
C LEU A 471 -33.29 8.56 -23.96
N ASP A 472 -34.16 7.69 -24.50
CA ASP A 472 -35.61 7.82 -24.39
C ASP A 472 -36.10 7.77 -22.94
N LYS A 473 -35.47 6.94 -22.10
CA LYS A 473 -35.78 6.92 -20.65
C LYS A 473 -35.46 8.24 -19.98
N PHE A 474 -34.33 8.87 -20.32
CA PHE A 474 -34.00 10.19 -19.77
C PHE A 474 -34.89 11.28 -20.36
N LYS A 475 -35.29 11.19 -21.64
CA LYS A 475 -36.27 12.10 -22.24
C LYS A 475 -37.61 12.03 -21.50
N ALA A 476 -38.10 10.83 -21.18
CA ALA A 476 -39.32 10.67 -20.39
C ALA A 476 -39.21 11.31 -18.99
N ILE A 477 -38.05 11.19 -18.32
CA ILE A 477 -37.78 11.88 -17.05
C ILE A 477 -37.84 13.40 -17.22
N ILE A 478 -37.21 13.93 -18.27
CA ILE A 478 -37.20 15.37 -18.60
C ILE A 478 -38.60 15.87 -19.00
N GLU A 479 -39.42 15.05 -19.65
CA GLU A 479 -40.81 15.39 -19.97
C GLU A 479 -41.67 15.48 -18.71
N MET A 480 -41.43 14.60 -17.74
CA MET A 480 -42.11 14.64 -16.44
C MET A 480 -41.66 15.81 -15.57
N ASP A 481 -40.36 16.11 -15.55
CA ASP A 481 -39.78 17.28 -14.90
C ASP A 481 -38.71 17.94 -15.79
N PRO A 482 -39.08 19.03 -16.50
CA PRO A 482 -38.16 19.77 -17.35
C PRO A 482 -36.99 20.45 -16.63
N LYS A 483 -36.95 20.41 -15.29
CA LYS A 483 -35.86 20.94 -14.46
C LYS A 483 -35.04 19.84 -13.79
N ASP A 484 -35.26 18.57 -14.12
CA ASP A 484 -34.49 17.46 -13.53
C ASP A 484 -33.05 17.46 -14.04
N VAL A 485 -32.15 17.96 -13.19
CA VAL A 485 -30.72 18.13 -13.49
C VAL A 485 -30.05 16.80 -13.88
N LEU A 486 -30.43 15.71 -13.22
CA LEU A 486 -29.86 14.38 -13.46
C LEU A 486 -30.34 13.77 -14.77
N GLY A 487 -31.60 13.98 -15.14
CA GLY A 487 -32.21 13.57 -16.40
C GLY A 487 -31.53 14.26 -17.57
N HIS A 488 -31.33 15.58 -17.48
CA HIS A 488 -30.55 16.31 -18.48
C HIS A 488 -29.09 15.83 -18.56
N PHE A 489 -28.41 15.59 -17.44
CA PHE A 489 -27.03 15.10 -17.44
C PHE A 489 -26.91 13.69 -18.03
N GLY A 490 -27.85 12.79 -17.68
CA GLY A 490 -27.94 11.43 -18.19
C GLY A 490 -28.22 11.37 -19.70
N ALA A 491 -29.15 12.20 -20.18
CA ALA A 491 -29.43 12.37 -21.61
C ALA A 491 -28.19 12.89 -22.36
N GLY A 492 -27.51 13.90 -21.81
CA GLY A 492 -26.28 14.45 -22.38
C GLY A 492 -25.19 13.39 -22.58
N LYS A 493 -24.93 12.53 -21.57
CA LYS A 493 -23.97 11.42 -21.72
C LYS A 493 -24.41 10.37 -22.74
N ALA A 494 -25.71 10.02 -22.78
CA ALA A 494 -26.21 9.08 -23.79
C ALA A 494 -26.02 9.65 -25.22
N CYS A 495 -26.22 10.96 -25.41
CA CYS A 495 -25.95 11.63 -26.67
C CYS A 495 -24.46 11.64 -27.05
N ILE A 496 -23.53 11.78 -26.08
CA ILE A 496 -22.08 11.62 -26.33
C ILE A 496 -21.77 10.20 -26.84
N ASP A 497 -22.31 9.16 -26.19
CA ASP A 497 -22.10 7.77 -26.59
C ASP A 497 -22.66 7.47 -28.00
N LEU A 498 -23.74 8.17 -28.38
CA LEU A 498 -24.34 8.14 -29.73
C LEU A 498 -23.63 9.05 -30.74
N LYS A 499 -22.58 9.79 -30.33
CA LYS A 499 -21.89 10.82 -31.14
C LYS A 499 -22.80 11.96 -31.60
N ARG A 500 -23.93 12.19 -30.93
CA ARG A 500 -24.85 13.32 -31.14
C ARG A 500 -24.40 14.54 -30.32
N PHE A 501 -23.25 15.09 -30.68
CA PHE A 501 -22.57 16.11 -29.87
C PHE A 501 -23.39 17.41 -29.70
N ARG A 502 -24.20 17.79 -30.70
CA ARG A 502 -25.05 18.99 -30.62
C ARG A 502 -26.21 18.83 -29.63
N GLU A 503 -26.85 17.66 -29.61
CA GLU A 503 -27.87 17.34 -28.60
C GLU A 503 -27.25 17.23 -27.20
N ALA A 504 -26.07 16.60 -27.10
CA ALA A 504 -25.34 16.50 -25.84
C ALA A 504 -25.03 17.89 -25.26
N ALA A 505 -24.55 18.83 -26.09
CA ALA A 505 -24.30 20.20 -25.69
C ALA A 505 -25.56 20.86 -25.11
N GLY A 506 -26.69 20.80 -25.82
CA GLY A 506 -27.95 21.39 -25.34
C GLY A 506 -28.42 20.83 -24.00
N HIS A 507 -28.25 19.52 -23.77
CA HIS A 507 -28.56 18.93 -22.47
C HIS A 507 -27.61 19.42 -21.36
N PHE A 508 -26.30 19.48 -21.60
CA PHE A 508 -25.35 19.97 -20.59
C PHE A 508 -25.47 21.47 -20.34
N GLU A 509 -25.84 22.28 -21.34
CA GLU A 509 -26.20 23.69 -21.16
C GLU A 509 -27.35 23.83 -20.16
N LYS A 510 -28.37 22.97 -20.29
CA LYS A 510 -29.49 22.97 -19.35
C LYS A 510 -29.06 22.59 -17.93
N VAL A 511 -28.14 21.63 -17.79
CA VAL A 511 -27.57 21.25 -16.50
C VAL A 511 -26.85 22.43 -15.83
N VAL A 512 -26.00 23.15 -16.57
CA VAL A 512 -25.25 24.28 -16.00
C VAL A 512 -26.11 25.53 -15.78
N GLU A 513 -27.23 25.67 -16.51
CA GLU A 513 -28.25 26.69 -16.27
C GLU A 513 -29.01 26.42 -14.96
N LEU A 514 -29.47 25.18 -14.77
CA LEU A 514 -30.27 24.77 -13.60
C LEU A 514 -29.41 24.62 -12.34
N GLN A 515 -28.19 24.12 -12.49
CA GLN A 515 -27.25 23.89 -11.41
C GLN A 515 -25.83 24.33 -11.83
N ARG A 516 -25.56 25.62 -11.61
CA ARG A 516 -24.32 26.26 -12.05
C ARG A 516 -23.06 25.71 -11.40
N ASP A 517 -23.17 25.15 -10.20
CA ASP A 517 -22.07 24.58 -9.43
C ASP A 517 -21.76 23.11 -9.81
N TYR A 518 -22.39 22.56 -10.86
CA TYR A 518 -22.14 21.20 -11.33
C TYR A 518 -20.89 21.12 -12.23
N SER A 519 -19.71 21.14 -11.60
CA SER A 519 -18.39 21.17 -12.26
C SER A 519 -18.17 20.13 -13.37
N VAL A 520 -18.74 18.92 -13.21
CA VAL A 520 -18.62 17.83 -14.20
C VAL A 520 -19.42 18.12 -15.48
N ALA A 521 -20.55 18.83 -15.38
CA ALA A 521 -21.36 19.21 -16.53
C ALA A 521 -20.61 20.22 -17.42
N TRP A 522 -19.88 21.16 -16.83
CA TRP A 522 -19.00 22.09 -17.55
C TRP A 522 -17.93 21.37 -18.37
N ALA A 523 -17.29 20.34 -17.79
CA ALA A 523 -16.29 19.55 -18.50
C ALA A 523 -16.87 18.80 -19.71
N ASN A 524 -18.06 18.21 -19.56
CA ASN A 524 -18.73 17.50 -20.64
C ASN A 524 -19.29 18.45 -21.71
N LEU A 525 -19.78 19.64 -21.31
CA LEU A 525 -20.23 20.67 -22.23
C LEU A 525 -19.10 21.19 -23.11
N GLY A 526 -17.94 21.52 -22.51
CA GLY A 526 -16.77 21.97 -23.26
C GLY A 526 -16.25 20.88 -24.21
N ALA A 527 -16.29 19.61 -23.78
CA ALA A 527 -15.94 18.48 -24.63
C ALA A 527 -16.91 18.30 -25.82
N ALA A 528 -18.22 18.48 -25.59
CA ALA A 528 -19.22 18.42 -26.65
C ALA A 528 -18.99 19.53 -27.70
N TYR A 529 -18.69 20.76 -27.25
CA TYR A 529 -18.36 21.86 -28.14
C TYR A 529 -17.06 21.65 -28.91
N ALA A 530 -16.02 21.10 -28.27
CA ALA A 530 -14.78 20.74 -28.94
C ALA A 530 -15.01 19.68 -30.03
N ALA A 531 -15.84 18.67 -29.76
CA ALA A 531 -16.19 17.64 -30.73
C ALA A 531 -17.02 18.17 -31.93
N LEU A 532 -17.72 19.29 -31.76
CA LEU A 532 -18.42 19.99 -32.84
C LEU A 532 -17.52 20.94 -33.66
N GLY A 533 -16.26 21.11 -33.25
CA GLY A 533 -15.35 22.11 -33.83
C GLY A 533 -15.68 23.55 -33.43
N GLU A 534 -16.53 23.75 -32.41
CA GLU A 534 -16.89 25.08 -31.89
C GLU A 534 -15.87 25.53 -30.83
N THR A 535 -14.61 25.69 -31.26
CA THR A 535 -13.43 25.89 -30.39
C THR A 535 -13.56 27.08 -29.44
N ASP A 536 -14.10 28.21 -29.90
CA ASP A 536 -14.27 29.41 -29.06
C ASP A 536 -15.28 29.20 -27.93
N LYS A 537 -16.37 28.47 -28.21
CA LYS A 537 -17.35 28.11 -27.17
C LYS A 537 -16.76 27.12 -26.18
N ALA A 538 -16.04 26.10 -26.68
CA ALA A 538 -15.37 25.12 -25.82
C ALA A 538 -14.37 25.81 -24.88
N ARG A 539 -13.58 26.75 -25.40
CA ARG A 539 -12.62 27.56 -24.62
C ARG A 539 -13.32 28.30 -23.49
N LYS A 540 -14.36 29.07 -23.81
CA LYS A 540 -15.12 29.86 -22.83
C LYS A 540 -15.78 28.98 -21.76
N VAL A 541 -16.39 27.87 -22.16
CA VAL A 541 -17.03 26.92 -21.24
C VAL A 541 -16.00 26.28 -20.29
N PHE A 542 -14.81 25.92 -20.79
CA PHE A 542 -13.77 25.40 -19.92
C PHE A 542 -13.26 26.45 -18.94
N GLU A 543 -13.03 27.69 -19.37
CA GLU A 543 -12.60 28.78 -18.48
C GLU A 543 -13.62 29.06 -17.35
N GLU A 544 -14.91 29.15 -17.70
CA GLU A 544 -15.99 29.32 -16.71
C GLU A 544 -16.10 28.09 -15.78
N GLY A 545 -16.02 26.88 -16.35
CA GLY A 545 -16.04 25.63 -15.58
C GLY A 545 -14.87 25.49 -14.61
N ILE A 546 -13.66 25.93 -15.01
CA ILE A 546 -12.46 25.95 -14.15
C ILE A 546 -12.67 26.89 -12.96
N ALA A 547 -13.28 28.06 -13.19
CA ALA A 547 -13.60 29.00 -12.12
C ALA A 547 -14.64 28.42 -11.15
N VAL A 548 -15.72 27.82 -11.68
CA VAL A 548 -16.76 27.14 -10.88
C VAL A 548 -16.17 26.01 -10.05
N ALA A 549 -15.42 25.11 -10.69
CA ALA A 549 -14.80 23.97 -10.03
C ALA A 549 -13.76 24.42 -8.99
N GLY A 550 -13.03 25.50 -9.27
CA GLY A 550 -12.10 26.14 -8.33
C GLY A 550 -12.79 26.69 -7.08
N ALA A 551 -13.92 27.38 -7.24
CA ALA A 551 -14.70 27.94 -6.14
C ALA A 551 -15.34 26.84 -5.26
N LYS A 552 -15.77 25.73 -5.87
CA LYS A 552 -16.37 24.59 -5.17
C LYS A 552 -15.35 23.62 -4.55
N GLY A 553 -14.08 23.69 -4.97
CA GLY A 553 -13.05 22.74 -4.54
C GLY A 553 -13.04 21.43 -5.32
N ASP A 554 -13.74 21.34 -6.46
CA ASP A 554 -13.81 20.18 -7.34
C ASP A 554 -12.55 20.07 -8.21
N LEU A 555 -11.46 19.60 -7.61
CA LEU A 555 -10.13 19.63 -8.23
C LEU A 555 -9.97 18.71 -9.46
N MET A 556 -10.72 17.61 -9.54
CA MET A 556 -10.63 16.66 -10.66
C MET A 556 -11.25 17.22 -11.94
N PRO A 557 -12.52 17.69 -11.97
CA PRO A 557 -13.08 18.37 -13.15
C PRO A 557 -12.28 19.60 -13.56
N LYS A 558 -11.78 20.37 -12.58
CA LYS A 558 -10.94 21.54 -12.84
C LYS A 558 -9.72 21.19 -13.69
N ARG A 559 -8.96 20.17 -13.29
CA ARG A 559 -7.73 19.74 -13.99
C ARG A 559 -8.03 19.14 -15.37
N ASP A 560 -9.11 18.37 -15.50
CA ASP A 560 -9.56 17.84 -16.81
C ASP A 560 -9.86 18.98 -17.79
N MET A 561 -10.57 20.02 -17.32
CA MET A 561 -10.87 21.20 -18.14
C MET A 561 -9.61 22.02 -18.46
N GLU A 562 -8.71 22.26 -17.50
CA GLU A 562 -7.41 22.94 -17.74
C GLU A 562 -6.58 22.21 -18.80
N HIS A 563 -6.54 20.88 -18.73
CA HIS A 563 -5.82 20.04 -19.69
C HIS A 563 -6.44 20.10 -21.08
N ARG A 564 -7.76 19.97 -21.20
CA ARG A 564 -8.48 20.07 -22.49
C ARG A 564 -8.37 21.47 -23.09
N LEU A 565 -8.46 22.51 -22.27
CA LEU A 565 -8.27 23.90 -22.66
C LEU A 565 -6.88 24.14 -23.25
N SER A 566 -5.84 23.58 -22.64
CA SER A 566 -4.46 23.68 -23.14
C SER A 566 -4.22 23.01 -24.50
N ARG A 567 -5.15 22.13 -24.94
CA ARG A 567 -5.07 21.34 -26.18
C ARG A 567 -6.06 21.81 -27.26
N LEU A 568 -6.89 22.80 -26.96
CA LEU A 568 -7.73 23.47 -27.96
C LEU A 568 -6.84 24.38 -28.82
N THR A 569 -6.42 23.84 -29.97
CA THR A 569 -5.77 24.60 -31.05
C THR A 569 -6.76 25.46 -31.80
#